data_AF-A0A377HGY7-F1
#
_entry.id   AF-A0A377HGY7-F1
#
_cell.length_a   1.000
_cell.length_b   1.000
_cell.length_c   1.000
_cell.angle_alpha   90.00
_cell.angle_beta   90.00
_cell.angle_gamma   90.00
#
_symmetry.space_group_name_H-M   'P 1'
#
loop_
_entity.id
_entity.type
_entity.pdbx_description
1 polymer ?
#
loop_
_entity_poly.entity_id
_entity_poly.type
_entity_poly.pdbx_seq_one_letter_code
_entity_poly.pdbx_strand_id
1 'polypeptide(L)'
;MIKEPVFIDANIIIHAASFRQADVFDWINSLYGQVLIHVEVLNELKTSSVRDKVDAFINNGTWVLFDPESEASIATDDLYDLYLVYLTEVRLAFQQLDEKKIREGRPLKHTSDLGEIHSLAAARLISAGLICSDDADIREVINDAELYIVNQEEQEILIRQHTFMDFCIHLKRYEVVKRSQIRKFFKTIRPHDLIVLDQHIDEI
;
A
#
# COMPACT_ATOMS: atom_id res chain seq x y z
N MET A 1 3.02 15.38 7.35
CA MET A 1 2.01 14.30 7.41
C MET A 1 1.16 14.37 6.15
N ILE A 2 1.01 13.25 5.47
CA ILE A 2 0.13 13.03 4.33
C ILE A 2 -1.29 12.82 4.87
N LYS A 3 -2.25 13.64 4.44
CA LYS A 3 -3.61 13.64 5.01
C LYS A 3 -4.56 12.64 4.37
N GLU A 4 -4.28 12.21 3.15
CA GLU A 4 -5.14 11.26 2.45
C GLU A 4 -5.07 9.87 3.09
N PRO A 5 -6.15 9.09 3.02
CA PRO A 5 -6.14 7.70 3.45
C PRO A 5 -5.19 6.87 2.59
N VAL A 6 -4.42 5.99 3.23
CA VAL A 6 -3.51 5.08 2.53
C VAL A 6 -3.81 3.63 2.87
N PHE A 7 -3.99 2.78 1.87
CA PHE A 7 -3.90 1.34 2.08
C PHE A 7 -2.43 0.92 2.17
N ILE A 8 -2.05 0.29 3.27
CA ILE A 8 -0.69 -0.26 3.45
C ILE A 8 -0.70 -1.73 3.07
N ASP A 9 0.23 -2.10 2.21
CA ASP A 9 0.43 -3.47 1.73
C ASP A 9 1.29 -4.31 2.70
N ALA A 10 1.18 -5.63 2.60
CA ALA A 10 1.88 -6.59 3.46
C ALA A 10 3.40 -6.44 3.37
N ASN A 11 3.95 -6.16 2.18
CA ASN A 11 5.40 -6.02 2.01
C ASN A 11 5.98 -4.88 2.85
N ILE A 12 5.30 -3.73 2.94
CA ILE A 12 5.72 -2.57 3.75
C ILE A 12 5.68 -2.93 5.24
N ILE A 13 4.63 -3.62 5.68
CA ILE A 13 4.48 -4.08 7.07
C ILE A 13 5.59 -5.06 7.44
N ILE A 14 5.89 -6.02 6.55
CA ILE A 14 6.95 -7.00 6.75
C ILE A 14 8.32 -6.31 6.81
N HIS A 15 8.59 -5.35 5.93
CA HIS A 15 9.81 -4.55 5.98
C HIS A 15 9.93 -3.78 7.29
N ALA A 16 8.86 -3.10 7.71
CA ALA A 16 8.80 -2.38 8.98
C ALA A 16 9.11 -3.28 10.17
N ALA A 17 8.52 -4.48 10.22
CA ALA A 17 8.76 -5.45 11.27
C ALA A 17 10.17 -6.07 11.25
N SER A 18 10.77 -6.22 10.07
CA SER A 18 12.10 -6.79 9.92
C SER A 18 13.22 -5.87 10.45
N PHE A 19 12.96 -4.56 10.50
CA PHE A 19 13.95 -3.56 10.88
C PHE A 19 14.01 -3.34 12.40
N ARG A 20 14.92 -4.07 13.07
CA ARG A 20 15.04 -4.04 14.54
C ARG A 20 15.72 -2.79 15.13
N GLN A 21 16.28 -1.92 14.31
CA GLN A 21 17.09 -0.78 14.82
C GLN A 21 16.25 0.45 15.18
N ALA A 22 14.97 0.48 14.81
CA ALA A 22 14.02 1.53 15.15
C ALA A 22 12.58 1.02 14.96
N ASP A 23 11.60 1.73 15.52
CA ASP A 23 10.19 1.41 15.27
C ASP A 23 9.72 2.08 13.97
N VAL A 24 9.66 1.30 12.88
CA VAL A 24 9.16 1.79 11.58
C VAL A 24 7.64 1.97 11.59
N PHE A 25 6.90 1.30 12.48
CA PHE A 25 5.46 1.51 12.59
C PHE A 25 5.13 2.92 13.10
N ASP A 26 5.94 3.44 14.03
CA ASP A 26 5.83 4.84 14.47
C ASP A 26 6.09 5.81 13.31
N TRP A 27 6.98 5.45 12.38
CA TRP A 27 7.23 6.25 11.19
C TRP A 27 6.04 6.24 10.24
N ILE A 28 5.41 5.09 10.02
CA ILE A 28 4.17 4.95 9.22
C ILE A 28 3.08 5.83 9.83
N ASN A 29 2.84 5.72 11.14
CA ASN A 29 1.81 6.46 11.87
C ASN A 29 2.08 7.98 11.90
N SER A 30 3.34 8.39 11.87
CA SER A 30 3.72 9.81 11.81
C SER A 30 3.65 10.37 10.39
N LEU A 31 3.86 9.52 9.38
CA LEU A 31 3.86 9.93 7.99
C LEU A 31 2.44 10.06 7.44
N TYR A 32 1.60 9.07 7.68
CA TYR A 32 0.25 8.96 7.13
C TYR A 32 -0.80 9.28 8.19
N GLY A 33 -1.70 10.21 7.87
CA GLY A 33 -2.74 10.67 8.78
C GLY A 33 -3.86 9.64 8.99
N GLN A 34 -4.07 8.74 8.03
CA GLN A 34 -4.99 7.63 8.16
C GLN A 34 -4.45 6.41 7.43
N VAL A 35 -4.21 5.34 8.19
CA VAL A 35 -3.73 4.05 7.68
C VAL A 35 -4.90 3.09 7.58
N LEU A 36 -5.10 2.53 6.40
CA LEU A 36 -6.07 1.49 6.07
C LEU A 36 -5.32 0.18 5.83
N ILE A 37 -5.91 -0.92 6.26
CA ILE A 37 -5.42 -2.27 5.94
C ILE A 37 -6.60 -3.14 5.53
N HIS A 38 -6.49 -3.83 4.40
CA HIS A 38 -7.51 -4.79 3.98
C HIS A 38 -7.37 -6.10 4.78
N VAL A 39 -8.48 -6.79 5.07
CA VAL A 39 -8.46 -8.07 5.81
C VAL A 39 -7.59 -9.14 5.12
N GLU A 40 -7.59 -9.19 3.79
CA GLU A 40 -6.68 -10.07 3.02
C GLU A 40 -5.20 -9.74 3.25
N VAL A 41 -4.83 -8.46 3.30
CA VAL A 41 -3.45 -8.04 3.63
C VAL A 41 -3.08 -8.47 5.05
N LEU A 42 -4.01 -8.33 6.01
CA LEU A 42 -3.82 -8.81 7.38
C LEU A 42 -3.63 -10.33 7.43
N ASN A 43 -4.33 -11.08 6.58
CA ASN A 43 -4.22 -12.53 6.48
C ASN A 43 -2.89 -13.01 5.87
N GLU A 44 -2.25 -12.19 5.05
CA GLU A 44 -0.91 -12.46 4.51
C GLU A 44 0.20 -12.33 5.56
N LEU A 45 -0.06 -11.66 6.69
CA LEU A 45 0.90 -11.53 7.79
C LEU A 45 1.05 -12.84 8.58
N LYS A 46 1.92 -13.73 8.09
CA LYS A 46 2.16 -15.07 8.68
C LYS A 46 2.93 -15.05 10.00
N THR A 47 3.67 -13.99 10.30
CA THR A 47 4.44 -13.90 11.55
C THR A 47 3.55 -13.39 12.66
N SER A 48 3.25 -14.21 13.67
CA SER A 48 2.32 -13.88 14.75
C SER A 48 2.66 -12.55 15.44
N SER A 49 3.93 -12.31 15.79
CA SER A 49 4.32 -11.05 16.44
C SER A 49 4.09 -9.81 15.58
N VAL A 50 4.10 -9.95 14.25
CA VAL A 50 3.80 -8.84 13.32
C VAL A 50 2.30 -8.63 13.26
N ARG A 51 1.53 -9.72 13.14
CA ARG A 51 0.08 -9.68 13.16
C ARG A 51 -0.46 -9.09 14.46
N ASP A 52 0.01 -9.57 15.61
CA ASP A 52 -0.37 -9.07 16.94
C ASP A 52 -0.12 -7.55 17.09
N LYS A 53 0.97 -7.05 16.50
CA LYS A 53 1.29 -5.63 16.50
C LYS A 53 0.30 -4.82 15.65
N VAL A 54 -0.06 -5.34 14.46
CA VAL A 54 -1.07 -4.70 13.58
C VAL A 54 -2.46 -4.76 14.21
N ASP A 55 -2.85 -5.90 14.78
CA ASP A 55 -4.11 -6.06 15.52
C ASP A 55 -4.21 -5.06 16.69
N ALA A 56 -3.10 -4.78 17.39
CA ALA A 56 -3.09 -3.74 18.43
C ALA A 56 -3.36 -2.33 17.86
N PHE A 57 -2.84 -1.99 16.68
CA PHE A 57 -3.15 -0.72 16.00
C PHE A 57 -4.60 -0.65 15.50
N ILE A 58 -5.19 -1.77 15.10
CA ILE A 58 -6.60 -1.83 14.72
C ILE A 58 -7.48 -1.67 15.96
N ASN A 59 -7.21 -2.43 17.02
CA ASN A 59 -8.01 -2.45 18.25
C ASN A 59 -8.00 -1.11 19.00
N ASN A 60 -6.93 -0.33 18.88
CA ASN A 60 -6.85 1.00 19.50
C ASN A 60 -7.32 2.13 18.57
N GLY A 61 -7.78 1.82 17.35
CA GLY A 61 -8.29 2.78 16.38
C GLY A 61 -7.22 3.61 15.67
N THR A 62 -5.93 3.25 15.78
CA THR A 62 -4.84 3.92 15.03
C THR A 62 -4.89 3.54 13.55
N TRP A 63 -5.16 2.27 13.25
CA TRP A 63 -5.35 1.76 11.88
C TRP A 63 -6.79 1.36 11.68
N VAL A 64 -7.30 1.55 10.46
CA VAL A 64 -8.67 1.17 10.10
C VAL A 64 -8.60 -0.14 9.30
N LEU A 65 -9.21 -1.19 9.85
CA LEU A 65 -9.42 -2.44 9.13
C LEU A 65 -10.56 -2.25 8.12
N PHE A 66 -10.29 -2.58 6.86
CA PHE A 66 -11.31 -2.73 5.84
C PHE A 66 -11.60 -4.22 5.66
N ASP A 67 -12.78 -4.62 6.10
CA ASP A 67 -13.33 -5.96 5.93
C ASP A 67 -14.64 -5.84 5.12
N PRO A 68 -14.68 -6.32 3.87
CA PRO A 68 -15.87 -6.26 3.03
C PRO A 68 -17.10 -6.96 3.62
N GLU A 69 -16.90 -7.92 4.53
CA GLU A 69 -17.98 -8.65 5.20
C GLU A 69 -18.52 -7.91 6.44
N SER A 70 -17.90 -6.79 6.81
CA SER A 70 -18.27 -5.98 7.97
C SER A 70 -19.07 -4.74 7.57
N GLU A 71 -20.21 -4.52 8.25
CA GLU A 71 -21.02 -3.32 8.12
C GLU A 71 -20.26 -2.02 8.48
N ALA A 72 -19.16 -2.14 9.23
CA ALA A 72 -18.30 -1.01 9.56
C ALA A 72 -17.48 -0.51 8.34
N SER A 73 -17.23 -1.38 7.36
CA SER A 73 -16.49 -1.03 6.13
C SER A 73 -17.45 -0.74 4.98
N ILE A 74 -18.52 -1.52 4.86
CA ILE A 74 -19.50 -1.44 3.78
C ILE A 74 -20.90 -1.43 4.39
N ALA A 75 -21.55 -0.27 4.42
CA ALA A 75 -22.78 -0.05 5.18
C ALA A 75 -24.05 -0.62 4.53
N THR A 76 -24.02 -0.98 3.24
CA THR A 76 -25.21 -1.36 2.45
C THR A 76 -24.89 -2.40 1.39
N ASP A 77 -25.86 -3.26 1.06
CA ASP A 77 -25.75 -4.24 -0.02
C ASP A 77 -25.38 -3.61 -1.37
N ASP A 78 -25.92 -2.44 -1.71
CA ASP A 78 -25.58 -1.74 -2.97
C ASP A 78 -24.09 -1.38 -3.06
N LEU A 79 -23.47 -0.99 -1.93
CA LEU A 79 -22.04 -0.72 -1.85
C LEU A 79 -21.22 -2.02 -1.90
N TYR A 80 -21.75 -3.12 -1.36
CA TYR A 80 -21.11 -4.44 -1.46
C TYR A 80 -21.12 -4.95 -2.90
N ASP A 81 -22.24 -4.80 -3.61
CA ASP A 81 -22.34 -5.12 -5.04
C ASP A 81 -21.37 -4.26 -5.87
N LEU A 82 -21.25 -2.96 -5.56
CA LEU A 82 -20.27 -2.09 -6.19
C LEU A 82 -18.82 -2.53 -5.90
N TYR A 83 -18.52 -2.95 -4.67
CA TYR A 83 -17.23 -3.51 -4.31
C TYR A 83 -16.91 -4.77 -5.14
N LEU A 84 -17.87 -5.67 -5.35
CA LEU A 84 -17.69 -6.87 -6.17
C LEU A 84 -17.42 -6.54 -7.64
N VAL A 85 -18.05 -5.48 -8.17
CA VAL A 85 -17.75 -4.96 -9.52
C VAL A 85 -16.29 -4.50 -9.59
N TYR A 86 -15.85 -3.64 -8.65
CA TYR A 86 -14.45 -3.19 -8.62
C TYR A 86 -13.47 -4.34 -8.41
N LEU A 87 -13.81 -5.31 -7.57
CA LEU A 87 -12.99 -6.49 -7.35
C LEU A 87 -12.81 -7.30 -8.63
N THR A 88 -13.88 -7.45 -9.42
CA THR A 88 -13.85 -8.16 -10.70
C THR A 88 -12.99 -7.42 -11.73
N GLU A 89 -13.15 -6.11 -11.83
CA GLU A 89 -12.38 -5.26 -12.74
C GLU A 89 -10.88 -5.32 -12.42
N VAL A 90 -10.51 -5.18 -11.14
CA VAL A 90 -9.11 -5.23 -10.72
C VAL A 90 -8.52 -6.63 -10.95
N ARG A 91 -9.24 -7.71 -10.64
CA ARG A 91 -8.80 -9.09 -10.94
C ARG A 91 -8.51 -9.28 -12.43
N LEU A 92 -9.38 -8.79 -13.30
CA LEU A 92 -9.19 -8.87 -14.74
C LEU A 92 -7.96 -8.06 -15.18
N ALA A 93 -7.73 -6.89 -14.60
CA ALA A 93 -6.57 -6.06 -14.90
C ALA A 93 -5.24 -6.75 -14.54
N PHE A 94 -5.16 -7.43 -13.39
CA PHE A 94 -4.00 -8.25 -13.05
C PHE A 94 -3.81 -9.42 -14.01
N GLN A 95 -4.88 -10.10 -14.41
CA GLN A 95 -4.80 -11.17 -15.42
C GLN A 95 -4.28 -10.63 -16.77
N GLN A 96 -4.75 -9.45 -17.20
CA GLN A 96 -4.29 -8.81 -18.43
C GLN A 96 -2.81 -8.40 -18.35
N LEU A 97 -2.35 -7.97 -17.18
CA LEU A 97 -0.94 -7.72 -16.93
C LEU A 97 -0.10 -9.01 -17.06
N ASP A 98 -0.57 -10.13 -16.51
CA ASP A 98 0.12 -11.41 -16.68
C ASP A 98 0.22 -11.81 -18.15
N GLU A 99 -0.86 -11.69 -18.91
CA GLU A 99 -0.85 -11.94 -20.36
C GLU A 99 0.12 -11.00 -21.09
N LYS A 100 0.17 -9.72 -20.70
CA LYS A 100 1.11 -8.72 -21.24
C LYS A 100 2.55 -9.13 -20.97
N LYS A 101 2.89 -9.50 -19.74
CA LYS A 101 4.23 -9.97 -19.35
C LYS A 101 4.64 -11.21 -20.14
N ILE A 102 3.74 -12.19 -20.30
CA ILE A 102 4.00 -13.38 -21.11
C ILE A 102 4.33 -13.00 -22.56
N ARG A 103 3.54 -12.12 -23.18
CA ARG A 103 3.79 -11.63 -24.55
C ARG A 103 5.13 -10.93 -24.69
N GLU A 104 5.57 -10.21 -23.66
CA GLU A 104 6.83 -9.47 -23.61
C GLU A 104 8.03 -10.32 -23.15
N GLY A 105 7.82 -11.60 -22.79
CA GLY A 105 8.86 -12.46 -22.24
C GLY A 105 9.34 -12.04 -20.85
N ARG A 106 8.55 -11.24 -20.12
CA ARG A 106 8.82 -10.87 -18.73
C ARG A 106 8.42 -12.00 -17.78
N PRO A 107 9.18 -12.20 -16.68
CA PRO A 107 8.81 -13.19 -15.68
C PRO A 107 7.49 -12.82 -14.99
N LEU A 108 6.67 -13.83 -14.75
CA LEU A 108 5.52 -13.72 -13.85
C LEU A 108 5.98 -13.87 -12.40
N LYS A 109 5.32 -13.18 -11.48
CA LYS A 109 5.58 -13.40 -10.06
C LYS A 109 4.95 -14.71 -9.60
N HIS A 110 5.47 -15.24 -8.50
CA HIS A 110 5.02 -16.50 -7.89
C HIS A 110 4.28 -16.27 -6.57
N THR A 111 4.11 -15.02 -6.18
CA THR A 111 3.33 -14.59 -5.01
C THR A 111 1.89 -14.31 -5.43
N SER A 112 0.97 -14.41 -4.48
CA SER A 112 -0.44 -14.09 -4.71
C SER A 112 -0.63 -12.57 -4.69
N ASP A 113 -1.61 -12.10 -5.46
CA ASP A 113 -1.93 -10.67 -5.64
C ASP A 113 -3.18 -10.30 -4.82
N LEU A 114 -3.53 -11.12 -3.83
CA LEU A 114 -4.86 -11.08 -3.23
C LEU A 114 -5.00 -9.82 -2.39
N GLY A 115 -4.01 -9.50 -1.57
CA GLY A 115 -3.94 -8.25 -0.83
C GLY A 115 -4.02 -7.02 -1.74
N GLU A 116 -3.28 -7.01 -2.85
CA GLU A 116 -3.22 -5.89 -3.81
C GLU A 116 -4.54 -5.70 -4.54
N ILE A 117 -5.10 -6.78 -5.09
CA ILE A 117 -6.39 -6.79 -5.79
C ILE A 117 -7.48 -6.23 -4.89
N HIS A 118 -7.57 -6.75 -3.66
CA HIS A 118 -8.62 -6.36 -2.73
C HIS A 118 -8.42 -4.93 -2.19
N SER A 119 -7.17 -4.51 -1.96
CA SER A 119 -6.87 -3.14 -1.53
C SER A 119 -7.19 -2.11 -2.62
N LEU A 120 -6.91 -2.41 -3.89
CA LEU A 120 -7.29 -1.55 -5.02
C LEU A 120 -8.82 -1.46 -5.18
N ALA A 121 -9.53 -2.57 -5.05
CA ALA A 121 -10.99 -2.57 -5.11
C ALA A 121 -11.61 -1.76 -3.96
N ALA A 122 -11.10 -1.95 -2.74
CA ALA A 122 -11.53 -1.17 -1.58
C ALA A 122 -11.18 0.32 -1.75
N ALA A 123 -9.99 0.64 -2.24
CA ALA A 123 -9.56 2.01 -2.52
C ALA A 123 -10.50 2.74 -3.48
N ARG A 124 -11.00 2.04 -4.52
CA ARG A 124 -12.01 2.58 -5.44
C ARG A 124 -13.34 2.85 -4.76
N LEU A 125 -13.80 1.92 -3.92
CA LEU A 125 -15.08 2.05 -3.21
C LEU A 125 -15.10 3.26 -2.27
N ILE A 126 -14.03 3.46 -1.49
CA ILE A 126 -13.98 4.51 -0.45
C ILE A 126 -13.21 5.77 -0.87
N SER A 127 -12.87 5.89 -2.16
CA SER A 127 -12.06 6.98 -2.71
C SER A 127 -10.72 7.19 -1.97
N ALA A 128 -10.03 6.10 -1.60
CA ALA A 128 -8.68 6.18 -1.06
C ALA A 128 -7.68 6.32 -2.21
N GLY A 129 -7.12 7.52 -2.38
CA GLY A 129 -6.26 7.84 -3.53
C GLY A 129 -4.83 7.30 -3.45
N LEU A 130 -4.48 6.57 -2.39
CA LEU A 130 -3.11 6.18 -2.13
C LEU A 130 -2.99 4.73 -1.63
N ILE A 131 -2.02 4.01 -2.19
CA ILE A 131 -1.57 2.70 -1.73
C ILE A 131 -0.06 2.78 -1.46
N CYS A 132 0.41 2.29 -0.33
CA CYS A 132 1.83 2.11 -0.06
C CYS A 132 2.20 0.64 -0.19
N SER A 133 2.93 0.31 -1.25
CA SER A 133 3.35 -1.04 -1.60
C SER A 133 4.64 -0.97 -2.40
N ASP A 134 5.50 -1.96 -2.25
CA ASP A 134 6.70 -2.10 -3.08
C ASP A 134 6.51 -3.00 -4.32
N ASP A 135 5.29 -3.45 -4.60
CA ASP A 135 4.98 -4.25 -5.78
C ASP A 135 4.85 -3.37 -7.04
N ALA A 136 5.74 -3.58 -8.01
CA ALA A 136 5.75 -2.83 -9.26
C ALA A 136 4.49 -3.07 -10.12
N ASP A 137 3.81 -4.20 -9.93
CA ASP A 137 2.62 -4.56 -10.70
C ASP A 137 1.46 -3.62 -10.42
N ILE A 138 1.31 -3.15 -9.18
CA ILE A 138 0.22 -2.24 -8.79
C ILE A 138 0.18 -1.00 -9.68
N ARG A 139 1.33 -0.32 -9.86
CA ARG A 139 1.40 0.86 -10.74
C ARG A 139 1.13 0.52 -12.19
N GLU A 140 1.57 -0.64 -12.68
CA GLU A 140 1.29 -1.04 -14.06
C GLU A 140 -0.21 -1.31 -14.25
N VAL A 141 -0.84 -2.03 -13.32
CA VAL A 141 -2.29 -2.27 -13.29
C VAL A 141 -3.09 -0.97 -13.21
N ILE A 142 -2.73 -0.05 -12.31
CA ILE A 142 -3.42 1.23 -12.17
C ILE A 142 -3.40 2.01 -13.49
N ASN A 143 -2.25 2.04 -14.18
CA ASN A 143 -2.10 2.81 -15.41
C ASN A 143 -2.76 2.11 -16.62
N ASP A 144 -2.57 0.80 -16.77
CA ASP A 144 -3.09 0.05 -17.92
C ASP A 144 -4.62 -0.08 -17.88
N ALA A 145 -5.20 -0.24 -16.68
CA ALA A 145 -6.65 -0.34 -16.48
C ALA A 145 -7.31 0.97 -16.05
N GLU A 146 -6.54 2.07 -16.02
CA GLU A 146 -7.00 3.41 -15.66
C GLU A 146 -7.84 3.42 -14.36
N LEU A 147 -7.27 2.92 -13.26
CA LEU A 147 -7.97 2.81 -11.98
C LEU A 147 -8.12 4.18 -11.29
N TYR A 148 -9.25 4.85 -11.53
CA TYR A 148 -9.59 6.15 -10.97
C TYR A 148 -10.34 6.07 -9.63
N ILE A 149 -10.21 7.15 -8.85
CA ILE A 149 -11.07 7.54 -7.74
C ILE A 149 -11.55 8.98 -7.92
N VAL A 150 -12.62 9.36 -7.22
CA VAL A 150 -13.06 10.76 -7.11
C VAL A 150 -12.48 11.36 -5.83
N ASN A 151 -11.63 12.38 -5.96
CA ASN A 151 -11.00 13.05 -4.82
C ASN A 151 -11.96 14.03 -4.11
N GLN A 152 -11.46 14.70 -3.06
CA GLN A 152 -12.24 15.69 -2.30
C GLN A 152 -12.66 16.94 -3.10
N GLU A 153 -12.03 17.18 -4.24
CA GLU A 153 -12.33 18.27 -5.17
C GLU A 153 -13.24 17.81 -6.32
N GLU A 154 -13.86 16.62 -6.20
CA GLU A 154 -14.71 16.00 -7.22
C GLU A 154 -14.00 15.74 -8.57
N GLN A 155 -12.67 15.59 -8.53
CA GLN A 155 -11.87 15.27 -9.70
C GLN A 155 -11.57 13.78 -9.76
N GLU A 156 -11.71 13.21 -10.96
CA GLU A 156 -11.22 11.87 -11.26
C GLU A 156 -9.69 11.90 -11.32
N ILE A 157 -9.05 11.16 -10.41
CA ILE A 157 -7.60 11.01 -10.35
C ILE A 157 -7.23 9.53 -10.28
N LEU A 158 -6.11 9.16 -10.89
CA LEU A 158 -5.59 7.80 -10.74
C LEU A 158 -5.20 7.56 -9.28
N ILE A 159 -5.45 6.33 -8.81
CA ILE A 159 -4.86 5.86 -7.56
C ILE A 159 -3.34 6.02 -7.65
N ARG A 160 -2.70 6.47 -6.59
CA ARG A 160 -1.24 6.63 -6.54
C ARG A 160 -0.62 5.49 -5.75
N GLN A 161 0.55 5.06 -6.18
CA GLN A 161 1.40 4.14 -5.42
C GLN A 161 2.56 4.92 -4.79
N HIS A 162 2.72 4.79 -3.48
CA HIS A 162 3.99 5.04 -2.82
C HIS A 162 4.79 3.74 -2.76
N THR A 163 5.83 3.66 -3.58
CA THR A 163 6.82 2.58 -3.50
C THR A 163 7.60 2.63 -2.19
N PHE A 164 8.40 1.62 -1.90
CA PHE A 164 9.31 1.67 -0.75
C PHE A 164 10.29 2.86 -0.81
N MET A 165 10.71 3.23 -2.03
CA MET A 165 11.52 4.43 -2.29
C MET A 165 10.74 5.69 -1.93
N ASP A 166 9.51 5.83 -2.42
CA ASP A 166 8.67 7.00 -2.13
C ASP A 166 8.38 7.13 -0.64
N PHE A 167 8.11 6.02 0.05
CA PHE A 167 7.99 6.00 1.50
C PHE A 167 9.22 6.61 2.18
N CYS A 168 10.42 6.15 1.83
CA CYS A 168 11.66 6.66 2.41
C CYS A 168 11.92 8.14 2.07
N ILE A 169 11.61 8.56 0.85
CA ILE A 169 11.70 9.96 0.41
C ILE A 169 10.74 10.83 1.22
N HIS A 170 9.50 10.37 1.42
CA HIS A 170 8.49 11.10 2.17
C HIS A 170 8.82 11.19 3.66
N LEU A 171 9.43 10.16 4.26
CA LEU A 171 9.95 10.24 5.62
C LEU A 171 10.94 11.40 5.81
N LYS A 172 11.80 11.65 4.81
CA LYS A 172 12.70 12.81 4.82
C LYS A 172 11.92 14.11 4.62
N ARG A 173 11.07 14.18 3.59
CA ARG A 173 10.34 15.40 3.20
C ARG A 173 9.47 15.95 4.32
N TYR A 174 8.84 15.07 5.09
CA TYR A 174 7.98 15.44 6.22
C TYR A 174 8.73 15.45 7.56
N GLU A 175 10.06 15.34 7.54
CA GLU A 175 10.93 15.36 8.72
C GLU A 175 10.53 14.36 9.82
N VAL A 176 9.96 13.23 9.42
CA VAL A 176 9.49 12.16 10.35
C VAL A 176 10.67 11.53 11.07
N VAL A 177 11.79 11.36 10.37
CA VAL A 177 12.96 10.66 10.89
C VAL A 177 14.25 11.19 10.23
N LYS A 178 15.38 11.07 10.95
CA LYS A 178 16.69 11.51 10.47
C LYS A 178 17.12 10.69 9.26
N ARG A 179 17.78 11.35 8.29
CA ARG A 179 18.37 10.73 7.09
C ARG A 179 19.16 9.46 7.40
N SER A 180 19.96 9.45 8.46
CA SER A 180 20.80 8.31 8.81
C SER A 180 19.99 7.05 9.15
N GLN A 181 18.81 7.19 9.75
CA GLN A 181 17.91 6.08 10.06
C GLN A 181 17.18 5.60 8.80
N ILE A 182 16.69 6.53 7.96
CA ILE A 182 16.08 6.20 6.66
C ILE A 182 17.05 5.37 5.81
N ARG A 183 18.30 5.83 5.67
CA ARG A 183 19.33 5.12 4.92
C ARG A 183 19.62 3.72 5.46
N LYS A 184 19.69 3.58 6.80
CA LYS A 184 19.91 2.27 7.43
C LYS A 184 18.76 1.32 7.11
N PHE A 185 17.52 1.79 7.24
CA PHE A 185 16.34 1.00 6.92
C PHE A 185 16.32 0.61 5.45
N PHE A 186 16.43 1.58 4.55
CA PHE A 186 16.42 1.33 3.11
C PHE A 186 17.50 0.34 2.67
N LYS A 187 18.72 0.47 3.20
CA LYS A 187 19.84 -0.44 2.90
C LYS A 187 19.56 -1.88 3.32
N THR A 188 18.72 -2.13 4.33
CA THR A 188 18.37 -3.52 4.71
C THR A 188 17.50 -4.23 3.68
N ILE A 189 16.77 -3.48 2.86
CA ILE A 189 15.83 -4.02 1.87
C ILE A 189 16.41 -3.90 0.44
N ARG A 190 16.89 -2.72 0.07
CA ARG A 190 17.43 -2.39 -1.26
C ARG A 190 18.85 -1.82 -1.19
N PRO A 191 19.87 -2.63 -0.82
CA PRO A 191 21.23 -2.14 -0.61
C PRO A 191 21.86 -1.53 -1.87
N HIS A 192 21.49 -2.00 -3.05
CA HIS A 192 22.06 -1.56 -4.33
C HIS A 192 21.49 -0.20 -4.80
N ASP A 193 20.30 0.17 -4.33
CA ASP A 193 19.62 1.40 -4.76
C ASP A 193 19.88 2.58 -3.82
N LEU A 194 20.79 2.42 -2.84
CA LEU A 194 21.04 3.44 -1.82
C LEU A 194 21.56 4.75 -2.42
N ILE A 195 22.33 4.67 -3.51
CA ILE A 195 22.83 5.86 -4.24
C ILE A 195 21.66 6.62 -4.88
N VAL A 196 20.68 5.90 -5.44
CA VAL A 196 19.48 6.50 -6.04
C VAL A 196 18.63 7.16 -4.96
N LEU A 197 18.44 6.51 -3.81
CA LEU A 197 17.77 7.13 -2.66
C LEU A 197 18.48 8.42 -2.24
N ASP A 198 19.81 8.40 -2.15
CA ASP A 198 20.57 9.57 -1.73
C ASP A 198 20.36 10.76 -2.67
N GLN A 199 20.38 10.54 -3.98
CA GLN A 199 20.11 11.57 -4.97
C GLN A 199 18.75 12.24 -4.73
N HIS A 200 17.69 11.46 -4.53
CA HIS A 200 16.36 12.00 -4.26
C HIS A 200 16.24 12.70 -2.91
N ILE A 201 16.90 12.20 -1.86
CA ILE A 201 16.89 12.81 -0.53
C ILE A 201 17.70 14.13 -0.52
N ASP A 202 18.75 14.24 -1.33
CA ASP A 202 19.58 15.46 -1.44
C ASP A 202 18.87 16.61 -2.19
N GLU A 203 17.86 16.29 -3.00
CA GLU A 203 17.05 17.28 -3.73
C GLU A 203 15.90 17.89 -2.89
N ILE A 204 15.73 17.43 -1.65
CA ILE A 204 14.64 17.82 -0.72
C ILE A 204 15.16 18.69 0.43
#